data_AF-A0A1P8LXE5-F1
#
_entry.id   AF-A0A1P8LXE5-F1
#
_cell.length_a   1.000
_cell.length_b   1.000
_cell.length_c   1.000
_cell.angle_alpha   90.00
_cell.angle_beta   90.00
_cell.angle_gamma   90.00
#
_symmetry.space_group_name_H-M   'P 1'
#
loop_
_entity.id
_entity.type
_entity.pdbx_description
1 polymer ?
#
loop_
_entity_poly.entity_id
_entity_poly.type
_entity_poly.pdbx_seq_one_letter_code
_entity_poly.pdbx_strand_id
1 'polypeptide(L)'
;MDDAQRAATGIALSVLADDGFILAGGQALAEHGVIARMSEDVDLFALYRRHTPETFAASVDKMRAALESVGYTVEVTRQYQAFASLTVEQGDTTVVMDLQRRQAPPQVACRPRPTAIHRTRDT
;
A
#
# COMPACT_ATOMS: atom_id res chain seq x y z
N MET A 1 12.59 -9.77 -10.02
CA MET A 1 12.29 -10.53 -8.80
C MET A 1 13.19 -11.74 -8.72
N ASP A 2 13.90 -11.92 -7.60
CA ASP A 2 14.58 -13.20 -7.31
C ASP A 2 13.58 -14.20 -6.72
N ASP A 3 14.04 -15.43 -6.48
CA ASP A 3 13.17 -16.51 -6.02
C ASP A 3 12.64 -16.29 -4.60
N ALA A 4 13.40 -15.60 -3.74
CA ALA A 4 13.00 -15.35 -2.37
C ALA A 4 11.95 -14.23 -2.28
N GLN A 5 12.15 -13.13 -3.02
CA GLN A 5 11.14 -12.10 -3.23
C GLN A 5 9.86 -12.74 -3.78
N ARG A 6 9.98 -13.63 -4.78
CA ARG A 6 8.82 -14.30 -5.39
C ARG A 6 8.06 -15.17 -4.40
N ALA A 7 8.77 -15.97 -3.61
CA ALA A 7 8.16 -16.82 -2.58
C ALA A 7 7.39 -15.99 -1.54
N ALA A 8 8.04 -14.98 -0.96
CA ALA A 8 7.41 -14.11 0.05
C ALA A 8 6.21 -13.36 -0.54
N THR A 9 6.32 -12.85 -1.77
CA THR A 9 5.24 -12.10 -2.43
C THR A 9 4.06 -13.00 -2.77
N GLY A 10 4.31 -14.24 -3.18
CA GLY A 10 3.25 -15.22 -3.42
C GLY A 10 2.42 -15.48 -2.15
N ILE A 11 3.09 -15.62 -1.01
CA ILE A 11 2.42 -15.78 0.30
C ILE A 11 1.62 -14.53 0.65
N ALA A 12 2.23 -13.35 0.55
CA ALA A 12 1.56 -12.08 0.83
C ALA A 12 0.30 -11.89 -0.03
N LEU A 13 0.41 -12.09 -1.34
CA LEU A 13 -0.72 -11.95 -2.26
C LEU A 13 -1.81 -13.01 -2.01
N SER A 14 -1.46 -14.22 -1.57
CA SER A 14 -2.45 -15.27 -1.27
C SER A 14 -3.44 -14.87 -0.18
N VAL A 15 -3.04 -14.00 0.75
CA VAL A 15 -3.90 -13.51 1.83
C VAL A 15 -4.43 -12.10 1.58
N LEU A 16 -3.74 -11.29 0.77
CA LEU A 16 -4.12 -9.90 0.51
C LEU A 16 -4.95 -9.69 -0.76
N ALA A 17 -5.02 -10.67 -1.67
CA ALA A 17 -5.79 -10.55 -2.91
C ALA A 17 -7.29 -10.31 -2.63
N ASP A 18 -7.87 -10.99 -1.64
CA ASP A 18 -9.27 -10.80 -1.24
C ASP A 18 -9.55 -9.41 -0.67
N ASP A 19 -8.52 -8.81 -0.05
CA ASP A 19 -8.57 -7.45 0.48
C ASP A 19 -8.41 -6.41 -0.66
N GLY A 20 -7.97 -6.84 -1.85
CA GLY A 20 -7.85 -6.02 -3.05
C GLY A 20 -6.47 -5.39 -3.26
N PHE A 21 -5.43 -5.98 -2.68
CA PHE A 21 -4.04 -5.62 -2.97
C PHE A 21 -3.57 -6.27 -4.27
N ILE A 22 -2.72 -5.54 -4.99
CA ILE A 22 -2.06 -5.98 -6.21
C ILE A 22 -0.56 -5.73 -6.11
N LEU A 23 0.24 -6.54 -6.80
CA LEU A 23 1.66 -6.24 -7.02
C LEU A 23 1.79 -5.00 -7.90
N ALA A 24 2.64 -4.07 -7.48
CA ALA A 24 2.87 -2.80 -8.15
C ALA A 24 4.38 -2.53 -8.31
N GLY A 25 4.70 -1.31 -8.73
CA GLY A 25 6.07 -0.82 -8.76
C GLY A 25 6.98 -1.54 -9.76
N GLY A 26 8.28 -1.49 -9.47
CA GLY A 26 9.31 -2.02 -10.36
C GLY A 26 9.22 -3.53 -10.56
N GLN A 27 8.79 -4.29 -9.55
CA GLN A 27 8.65 -5.74 -9.66
C GLN A 27 7.57 -6.14 -10.66
N ALA A 28 6.40 -5.48 -10.65
CA ALA A 28 5.36 -5.73 -11.64
C ALA A 28 5.85 -5.44 -13.08
N LEU A 29 6.59 -4.34 -13.28
CA LEU A 29 7.15 -4.00 -14.60
C LEU A 29 8.24 -4.98 -15.05
N ALA A 30 9.07 -5.46 -14.12
CA ALA A 30 10.10 -6.45 -14.41
C ALA A 30 9.49 -7.81 -14.77
N GLU A 31 8.45 -8.27 -14.07
CA GLU A 31 7.74 -9.52 -14.41
C GLU A 31 7.08 -9.47 -15.79
N HIS A 32 6.66 -8.29 -16.25
CA HIS A 32 6.13 -8.08 -17.59
C HIS A 32 7.21 -7.74 -18.65
N GLY A 33 8.50 -7.82 -18.30
CA GLY A 33 9.61 -7.61 -19.22
C GLY A 33 9.80 -6.15 -19.68
N VAL A 34 9.18 -5.19 -18.99
CA VAL A 34 9.22 -3.76 -19.33
C VAL A 34 10.54 -3.11 -18.86
N ILE A 35 11.06 -3.56 -17.72
CA ILE A 35 12.36 -3.11 -17.18
C ILE A 35 13.24 -4.30 -16.84
N ALA A 36 14.56 -4.16 -17.01
CA ALA A 36 15.54 -5.20 -16.68
C ALA A 36 16.12 -5.08 -15.26
N ARG A 37 15.98 -3.91 -14.62
CA ARG A 37 16.50 -3.68 -13.27
C ARG A 37 15.56 -4.31 -12.24
N MET A 38 16.11 -5.19 -11.40
CA MET A 38 15.39 -5.70 -10.24
C MET A 38 15.19 -4.56 -9.24
N SER A 39 13.98 -4.43 -8.71
CA SER A 39 13.72 -3.52 -7.58
C SER A 39 14.21 -4.19 -6.30
N GLU A 40 14.75 -3.41 -5.37
CA GLU A 40 15.14 -3.93 -4.06
C GLU A 40 13.88 -4.27 -3.22
N ASP A 41 12.81 -3.50 -3.43
CA ASP A 41 11.56 -3.59 -2.67
C ASP A 41 10.41 -4.23 -3.48
N VAL A 42 9.49 -4.86 -2.76
CA VAL A 42 8.20 -5.36 -3.26
C VAL A 42 7.10 -4.36 -2.88
N ASP A 43 6.47 -3.75 -3.88
CA ASP A 43 5.35 -2.81 -3.69
C ASP A 43 4.00 -3.52 -3.81
N LEU A 44 3.16 -3.41 -2.79
CA LEU A 44 1.78 -3.89 -2.77
C LEU A 44 0.81 -2.72 -2.64
N PHE A 45 -0.12 -2.60 -3.58
CA PHE A 45 -1.05 -1.47 -3.65
C PHE A 45 -2.50 -1.91 -3.52
N ALA A 46 -3.24 -1.28 -2.61
CA ALA A 46 -4.66 -1.55 -2.42
C ALA A 46 -5.54 -0.69 -3.34
N LEU A 47 -6.52 -1.31 -4.01
CA LEU A 47 -7.46 -0.61 -4.90
C LEU A 47 -8.36 0.40 -4.13
N TYR A 48 -8.65 1.53 -4.79
CA TYR A 48 -9.34 2.68 -4.18
C TYR A 48 -10.75 2.33 -3.64
N ARG A 49 -11.09 2.90 -2.47
CA ARG A 49 -12.34 2.72 -1.68
C ARG A 49 -12.54 1.41 -0.90
N ARG A 50 -11.61 0.45 -0.99
CA ARG A 50 -11.75 -0.81 -0.22
C ARG A 50 -11.17 -0.77 1.19
N HIS A 51 -10.33 0.23 1.49
CA HIS A 51 -9.67 0.32 2.79
C HIS A 51 -9.90 1.62 3.55
N THR A 52 -10.38 1.48 4.78
CA THR A 52 -10.18 2.43 5.88
C THR A 52 -8.79 2.23 6.52
N PRO A 53 -8.27 3.17 7.33
CA PRO A 53 -7.04 2.94 8.09
C PRO A 53 -7.04 1.64 8.92
N GLU A 54 -8.17 1.27 9.50
CA GLU A 54 -8.32 0.09 10.36
C GLU A 54 -8.24 -1.19 9.53
N THR A 55 -8.99 -1.27 8.42
CA THR A 55 -8.91 -2.42 7.51
C THR A 55 -7.53 -2.56 6.87
N PHE A 56 -6.83 -1.46 6.63
CA PHE A 56 -5.46 -1.49 6.13
C PHE A 56 -4.49 -2.06 7.18
N ALA A 57 -4.59 -1.62 8.43
CA ALA A 57 -3.80 -2.18 9.52
C ALA A 57 -4.08 -3.69 9.69
N ALA A 58 -5.35 -4.11 9.61
CA ALA A 58 -5.72 -5.52 9.66
C ALA A 58 -5.11 -6.34 8.51
N SER A 59 -5.02 -5.78 7.29
CA SER A 59 -4.33 -6.44 6.17
C SER A 59 -2.82 -6.55 6.42
N VAL A 60 -2.18 -5.54 7.00
CA VAL A 60 -0.76 -5.61 7.41
C VAL A 60 -0.55 -6.76 8.40
N ASP A 61 -1.40 -6.86 9.42
CA ASP A 61 -1.34 -7.93 10.42
C ASP A 61 -1.60 -9.32 9.80
N LYS A 62 -2.54 -9.41 8.86
CA LYS A 62 -2.86 -10.65 8.12
C LYS A 62 -1.65 -11.14 7.30
N MET A 63 -1.00 -10.23 6.59
CA MET A 63 0.21 -10.55 5.82
C MET A 63 1.35 -11.00 6.74
N ARG A 64 1.58 -10.27 7.83
CA ARG A 64 2.57 -10.61 8.85
C ARG A 64 2.34 -12.02 9.39
N ALA A 65 1.14 -12.31 9.86
CA ALA A 65 0.79 -13.62 10.42
C ALA A 65 0.97 -14.76 9.40
N ALA A 66 0.62 -14.53 8.13
CA ALA A 66 0.79 -15.52 7.07
C ALA A 66 2.27 -15.85 6.82
N LEU A 67 3.12 -14.83 6.74
CA LEU A 67 4.57 -15.00 6.57
C LEU A 67 5.21 -15.66 7.80
N GLU A 68 4.86 -15.22 9.01
CA GLU A 68 5.34 -15.83 10.26
C GLU A 68 4.92 -17.30 10.36
N SER A 69 3.72 -17.67 9.90
CA SER A 69 3.22 -19.05 9.95
C SER A 69 4.02 -20.04 9.11
N VAL A 70 4.76 -19.56 8.10
CA VAL A 70 5.63 -20.38 7.25
C VAL A 70 7.13 -20.18 7.59
N GLY A 71 7.42 -19.54 8.72
CA GLY A 71 8.76 -19.46 9.30
C GLY A 71 9.59 -18.26 8.86
N TYR A 72 8.98 -17.19 8.34
CA TYR A 72 9.66 -15.91 8.20
C TYR A 72 9.68 -15.14 9.53
N THR A 73 10.74 -14.39 9.79
CA THR A 73 10.73 -13.31 10.78
C THR A 73 10.22 -12.06 10.09
N VAL A 74 9.22 -11.40 10.67
CA VAL A 74 8.62 -10.18 10.08
C VAL A 74 8.70 -9.02 11.06
N GLU A 75 9.37 -7.95 10.65
CA GLU A 75 9.43 -6.69 11.38
C GLU A 75 8.64 -5.61 10.64
N VAL A 76 7.68 -4.98 11.29
CA VAL A 76 7.02 -3.77 10.77
C VAL A 76 7.90 -2.56 11.10
N THR A 77 8.69 -2.11 10.14
CA THR A 77 9.67 -1.03 10.35
C THR A 77 9.00 0.34 10.39
N ARG A 78 7.90 0.52 9.64
CA ARG A 78 7.12 1.76 9.59
C ARG A 78 5.65 1.43 9.39
N GLN A 79 4.77 2.12 10.10
CA GLN A 79 3.33 2.02 9.88
C GLN A 79 2.65 3.37 10.09
N TYR A 80 1.90 3.78 9.08
CA TYR A 80 1.05 4.98 9.05
C TYR A 80 -0.34 4.60 8.54
N GLN A 81 -1.27 5.55 8.54
CA GLN A 81 -2.66 5.30 8.15
C GLN A 81 -2.84 4.76 6.73
N ALA A 82 -1.87 4.97 5.82
CA ALA A 82 -2.00 4.60 4.42
C ALA A 82 -0.74 3.96 3.82
N PHE A 83 0.25 3.69 4.66
CA PHE A 83 1.54 3.13 4.26
C PHE A 83 2.03 2.24 5.39
N ALA A 84 2.59 1.08 5.05
CA ALA A 84 3.37 0.27 5.96
C ALA A 84 4.58 -0.29 5.21
N SER A 85 5.72 -0.40 5.89
CA SER A 85 6.92 -1.06 5.39
C SER A 85 7.30 -2.17 6.34
N LEU A 86 7.58 -3.35 5.78
CA LEU A 86 7.94 -4.54 6.51
C LEU A 86 9.24 -5.12 5.99
N THR A 87 10.08 -5.57 6.90
CA THR A 87 11.25 -6.39 6.61
C THR A 87 10.90 -7.84 6.89
N VAL A 88 11.08 -8.70 5.89
CA VAL A 88 10.75 -10.13 5.92
C VAL A 88 12.04 -10.91 5.75
N GLU A 89 12.40 -11.70 6.76
CA GLU A 89 13.68 -12.41 6.81
C GLU A 89 13.51 -13.91 6.93
N GLN A 90 14.33 -14.67 6.20
CA GLN A 90 14.46 -16.12 6.35
C GLN A 90 15.87 -16.57 5.96
N GLY A 91 16.62 -17.08 6.93
CA GLY A 91 18.04 -17.40 6.74
C GLY A 91 18.83 -16.14 6.40
N ASP A 92 19.62 -16.19 5.33
CA ASP A 92 20.40 -15.06 4.83
C ASP A 92 19.61 -14.14 3.86
N THR A 93 18.30 -14.38 3.72
CA THR A 93 17.47 -13.60 2.81
C THR A 93 16.67 -12.54 3.56
N THR A 94 16.74 -11.31 3.07
CA THR A 94 15.93 -10.17 3.51
C THR A 94 15.13 -9.61 2.34
N VAL A 95 13.83 -9.45 2.52
CA VAL A 95 12.92 -8.84 1.55
C VAL A 95 12.19 -7.67 2.21
N VAL A 96 12.23 -6.50 1.58
CA VAL A 96 11.44 -5.34 2.01
C VAL A 96 10.12 -5.32 1.25
N MET A 97 9.02 -5.16 1.99
CA MET A 97 7.67 -5.12 1.46
C MET A 97 6.95 -3.85 1.88
N ASP A 98 6.51 -3.07 0.90
CA ASP A 98 5.81 -1.82 1.12
C ASP A 98 4.33 -1.98 0.74
N LEU A 99 3.44 -1.71 1.70
CA LEU A 99 2.00 -1.71 1.50
C LEU A 99 1.50 -0.28 1.43
N GLN A 100 0.72 0.01 0.40
CA GLN A 100 0.18 1.34 0.17
C GLN A 100 -1.32 1.30 -0.12
N ARG A 101 -2.05 2.26 0.45
CA ARG A 101 -3.39 2.62 -0.04
C ARG A 101 -3.40 4.07 -0.48
N ARG A 102 -4.18 4.36 -1.52
CA ARG A 102 -4.42 5.75 -1.93
C ARG A 102 -5.19 6.50 -0.83
N GLN A 103 -4.62 7.57 -0.30
CA GLN A 103 -5.41 8.54 0.46
C GLN A 103 -6.35 9.30 -0.50
N ALA A 104 -7.56 9.60 -0.05
CA ALA A 104 -8.40 10.53 -0.79
C ALA A 104 -7.63 11.86 -0.94
N PRO A 105 -7.68 12.50 -2.12
CA PRO A 105 -7.07 13.82 -2.25
C PRO A 105 -7.61 14.74 -1.15
N PRO A 106 -6.77 15.62 -0.58
CA PRO A 106 -7.25 16.58 0.42
C PRO A 106 -8.47 17.31 -0.16
N GLN A 107 -9.57 17.29 0.58
CA GLN A 107 -10.77 18.04 0.23
C GLN A 107 -10.40 19.53 0.32
N VAL A 108 -10.04 20.14 -0.80
CA VAL A 108 -9.89 21.60 -0.86
C VAL A 108 -11.29 22.18 -0.71
N ALA A 109 -11.63 22.65 0.48
CA ALA A 109 -12.89 23.33 0.70
C ALA A 109 -12.96 24.55 -0.22
N CYS A 110 -13.80 24.48 -1.27
CA CYS A 110 -14.17 25.68 -2.03
C CYS A 110 -14.79 26.67 -1.05
N ARG A 111 -14.09 27.79 -0.77
CA ARG A 111 -14.70 28.91 -0.04
C ARG A 111 -15.97 29.33 -0.78
N PRO A 112 -17.12 29.48 -0.10
CA PRO A 112 -18.31 30.02 -0.73
C PRO A 112 -18.02 31.42 -1.29
N ARG A 113 -18.50 31.72 -2.49
CA ARG A 113 -18.42 33.09 -3.04
C ARG A 113 -19.16 34.04 -2.08
N PRO A 114 -18.60 35.21 -1.77
CA PRO A 114 -19.34 36.20 -0.98
C PRO A 114 -20.62 36.58 -1.72
N THR A 115 -21.76 36.45 -1.04
CA THR A 115 -23.07 36.86 -1.52
C THR A 115 -23.04 38.37 -1.80
N ALA A 116 -23.40 38.77 -3.01
CA ALA A 116 -23.45 40.19 -3.39
C ALA A 116 -24.45 40.93 -2.50
N ILE A 117 -23.98 41.95 -1.78
CA ILE A 117 -24.82 42.87 -1.02
C ILE A 117 -25.61 43.70 -2.03
N HIS A 118 -26.92 43.48 -2.11
CA HIS A 118 -27.83 44.36 -2.85
C HIS A 118 -27.89 45.71 -2.12
N ARG A 119 -27.27 46.76 -2.67
CA ARG A 119 -27.55 48.13 -2.22
C ARG A 119 -28.96 48.49 -2.71
N THR A 120 -29.90 48.59 -1.80
CA THR A 120 -31.13 49.34 -2.01
C THR A 120 -30.76 50.80 -2.29
N ARG A 121 -31.19 51.32 -3.44
CA ARG A 121 -31.23 52.77 -3.68
C ARG A 121 -32.53 53.25 -3.05
N ASP A 122 -32.44 53.94 -1.93
CA ASP A 122 -33.54 54.77 -1.46
C ASP A 122 -33.62 56.01 -2.34
N THR A 123 -34.81 56.23 -2.90
CA THR A 123 -35.27 57.43 -3.63
C THR A 123 -35.43 58.63 -2.71
#